data_AF-A0A2H9L7R4-F1
#
_entry.id   AF-A0A2H9L7R4-F1
#
_cell.length_a   1.000
_cell.length_b   1.000
_cell.length_c   1.000
_cell.angle_alpha   90.00
_cell.angle_beta   90.00
_cell.angle_gamma   90.00
#
_symmetry.space_group_name_H-M   'P 1'
#
loop_
_entity.id
_entity.type
_entity.pdbx_description
1 polymer ?
#
loop_
_entity_poly.entity_id
_entity_poly.type
_entity_poly.pdbx_seq_one_letter_code
_entity_poly.pdbx_strand_id
1 'polypeptide(L)' 'MRVRCSECGNEQVIFSHASSVVKCSVCSKTLAIPRGGKAEIKTSIIEVLR' A
#
# COMPACT_ATOMS: atom_id res chain seq x y z
N MET A 1 2.80 4.23 -6.67
CA MET A 1 3.96 3.80 -5.86
C MET A 1 3.91 2.29 -5.69
N ARG A 2 5.06 1.62 -5.67
CA ARG A 2 5.19 0.20 -5.39
C ARG A 2 5.50 -0.03 -3.91
N VAL A 3 4.74 -0.91 -3.29
CA VAL A 3 4.94 -1.35 -1.90
C VAL A 3 5.20 -2.84 -1.83
N ARG A 4 6.03 -3.24 -0.88
CA ARG A 4 6.27 -4.65 -0.56
C ARG A 4 5.65 -4.99 0.77
N CYS A 5 4.82 -6.01 0.80
CA CYS A 5 4.35 -6.56 2.05
C CYS A 5 5.48 -7.33 2.74
N SER A 6 5.82 -6.94 3.97
CA SER A 6 6.89 -7.56 4.76
C SER A 6 6.58 -8.98 5.24
N GLU A 7 5.31 -9.42 5.18
CA GLU A 7 4.90 -10.75 5.68
C GLU A 7 4.81 -11.81 4.59
N CYS A 8 4.27 -11.47 3.42
CA CYS A 8 4.11 -12.43 2.32
C CYS A 8 5.10 -12.19 1.17
N GLY A 9 5.90 -11.13 1.24
CA GLY A 9 6.79 -10.72 0.15
C GLY A 9 6.07 -10.17 -1.08
N ASN A 10 4.73 -10.10 -1.07
CA ASN A 10 3.92 -9.65 -2.20
C ASN A 10 4.22 -8.18 -2.53
N GLU A 11 4.47 -7.92 -3.81
CA GLU A 11 4.72 -6.59 -4.35
C GLU A 11 3.44 -6.07 -4.98
N GLN A 12 2.96 -4.92 -4.52
CA GLN A 12 1.72 -4.33 -4.99
C GLN A 12 1.93 -2.87 -5.38
N VAL A 13 1.34 -2.48 -6.51
CA VAL A 13 1.27 -1.08 -6.90
C VAL A 13 0.04 -0.46 -6.24
N ILE A 14 0.24 0.60 -5.48
CA ILE A 14 -0.82 1.34 -4.82
C ILE A 14 -0.73 2.83 -5.17
N PHE A 15 -1.87 3.53 -5.08
CA PHE A 15 -1.94 4.96 -5.34
C PHE A 15 -1.82 5.76 -4.05
N SER A 16 -1.12 6.89 -4.13
CA SER A 16 -0.92 7.80 -2.98
C SER A 16 -2.23 8.44 -2.51
N HIS A 17 -3.24 8.51 -3.38
CA HIS A 17 -4.59 8.98 -3.07
C HIS A 17 -5.58 7.83 -3.19
N ALA A 18 -5.55 6.90 -2.23
CA ALA A 18 -6.59 5.90 -2.11
C ALA A 18 -7.77 6.48 -1.34
N SER A 19 -8.99 6.36 -1.87
CA SER A 19 -10.25 6.66 -1.18
C SER A 19 -10.80 5.46 -0.38
N SER A 20 -10.12 4.32 -0.45
CA SER A 20 -10.53 3.08 0.19
C SER A 20 -9.32 2.38 0.83
N VAL A 21 -9.59 1.53 1.84
CA VAL A 21 -8.56 0.75 2.53
C VAL A 21 -7.93 -0.24 1.56
N VAL A 22 -6.62 -0.10 1.33
CA VAL A 22 -5.88 -1.00 0.46
C VAL A 22 -5.35 -2.16 1.29
N LYS A 23 -5.83 -3.37 0.97
CA LYS A 23 -5.40 -4.61 1.59
C LYS A 23 -4.51 -5.39 0.63
N CYS A 24 -3.57 -6.15 1.19
CA CYS A 24 -2.77 -7.08 0.43
C CYS A 24 -3.66 -8.18 -0.16
N SER A 25 -3.53 -8.46 -1.45
CA SER A 25 -4.30 -9.52 -2.12
C SER A 25 -3.93 -10.94 -1.65
N VAL A 26 -2.80 -11.11 -0.96
CA VAL A 26 -2.30 -12.42 -0.50
C VAL A 26 -2.63 -12.65 0.96
N CYS A 27 -2.19 -11.76 1.86
CA CYS A 27 -2.37 -11.94 3.30
C CYS A 27 -3.54 -11.14 3.89
N SER A 28 -4.30 -10.39 3.08
CA SER A 28 -5.40 -9.51 3.52
C SER A 28 -5.00 -8.42 4.53
N LYS A 29 -3.70 -8.20 4.76
CA LYS A 29 -3.18 -7.17 5.67
C LYS A 29 -3.39 -5.77 5.09
N THR A 30 -3.70 -4.82 5.95
CA THR A 30 -3.84 -3.41 5.56
C THR A 30 -2.48 -2.84 5.15
N LEU A 31 -2.32 -2.52 3.86
CA LEU A 31 -1.10 -1.91 3.31
C LEU A 31 -1.20 -0.39 3.31
N ALA A 32 -2.36 0.16 3.00
CA ALA A 32 -2.61 1.60 3.06
C ALA A 32 -4.00 1.92 3.57
N ILE A 33 -4.09 3.01 4.34
CA ILE A 33 -5.33 3.53 4.91
C ILE A 33 -5.66 4.86 4.23
N PRO A 34 -6.87 5.03 3.67
CA PRO A 34 -7.31 6.29 3.12
C PRO A 34 -7.42 7.30 4.27
N ARG A 35 -6.81 8.46 4.10
CA ARG A 35 -7.06 9.66 4.93
C ARG A 35 -7.70 10.70 4.02
N GLY A 36 -8.25 11.78 4.58
CA GLY A 36 -8.87 12.89 3.81
C GLY A 36 -7.95 13.64 2.84
N GLY A 37 -6.77 13.11 2.53
CA GLY A 37 -5.80 13.63 1.58
C GLY A 37 -4.96 12.49 1.00
N LYS A 38 -3.67 12.43 1.36
CA LYS A 38 -2.79 11.31 0.99
C LYS A 38 -3.05 10.10 1.89
N ALA A 39 -3.14 8.92 1.28
CA ALA A 39 -3.26 7.66 1.98
C ALA A 39 -2.00 7.39 2.83
N GLU A 40 -2.22 6.89 4.05
CA GLU A 40 -1.17 6.51 4.99
C GLU A 40 -0.71 5.08 4.66
N ILE A 41 0.56 4.90 4.35
CA ILE A 41 1.14 3.61 3.95
C ILE A 41 1.76 2.98 5.19
N LYS A 42 1.27 1.81 5.60
CA LYS A 42 1.73 1.07 6.79
C LYS A 42 2.75 -0.02 6.47
N THR A 43 3.39 0.07 5.31
CA THR A 43 4.27 -0.96 4.78
C THR A 43 5.48 -0.36 4.07
N SER A 44 6.43 -1.18 3.65
CA SER A 44 7.65 -0.73 3.01
C SER A 44 7.40 -0.32 1.55
N ILE A 45 7.80 0.90 1.20
CA ILE A 45 7.73 1.42 -0.18
C ILE A 45 9.04 1.03 -0.86
N ILE A 46 8.94 0.30 -1.97
CA ILE A 46 10.11 -0.15 -2.73
C ILE A 46 10.51 0.93 -3.73
N GLU A 47 9.50 1.50 -4.40
CA GLU A 47 9.74 2.36 -5.53
C GLU A 47 8.59 3.38 -5.66
N VAL A 48 8.95 4.64 -5.80
CA VAL A 48 8.00 5.70 -6.16
C VAL A 48 8.23 5.97 -7.64
N LEU A 49 7.32 5.48 -8.48
CA LEU A 49 7.26 5.87 -9.89
C LEU A 49 7.14 7.40 -9.95
N ARG A 50 8.20 8.07 -10.40
CA ARG A 50 8.25 9.51 -10.64
C ARG A 50 7.56 9.87 -11.93
#